data_AF-A0A3E5GFY8-F1
#
_entry.id   AF-A0A3E5GFY8-F1
#
_cell.length_a   1.000
_cell.length_b   1.000
_cell.length_c   1.000
_cell.angle_alpha   90.00
_cell.angle_beta   90.00
_cell.angle_gamma   90.00
#
_symmetry.space_group_name_H-M   'P 1'
#
loop_
_entity.id
_entity.type
_entity.pdbx_description
1 polymer ?
#
loop_
_entity_poly.entity_id
_entity_poly.type
_entity_poly.pdbx_seq_one_letter_code
_entity_poly.pdbx_strand_id
1 'polypeptide(L)' 'MNENKSKNIPQVILAPLTGKAVPLSEVPDSVFSEKVLGDGVAIIPADGKIVSPVDGEISTVAETRYLL' A
#
# COMPACT_ATOMS: atom_id res chain seq x y z
N MET A 1 -36.12 -12.76 -2.33
CA MET A 1 -35.28 -12.76 -1.12
C MET A 1 -33.95 -13.36 -1.54
N ASN A 2 -33.02 -12.54 -2.01
CA ASN A 2 -31.80 -13.01 -2.67
C ASN A 2 -30.61 -12.38 -1.94
N GLU A 3 -30.16 -13.05 -0.88
CA GLU A 3 -28.99 -12.66 -0.12
C GLU A 3 -27.73 -13.02 -0.90
N ASN A 4 -27.23 -12.08 -1.70
CA ASN A 4 -25.87 -12.15 -2.26
C ASN A 4 -24.87 -11.90 -1.12
N LYS A 5 -24.63 -12.91 -0.28
CA LYS A 5 -23.52 -12.86 0.70
C LYS A 5 -22.20 -12.86 -0.07
N SER A 6 -21.63 -11.67 -0.23
CA SER A 6 -20.26 -11.46 -0.66
C SER A 6 -19.34 -12.31 0.23
N LYS A 7 -18.75 -13.36 -0.34
CA LYS A 7 -17.77 -14.19 0.37
C LYS A 7 -16.62 -13.26 0.77
N ASN A 8 -16.41 -13.09 2.07
CA ASN A 8 -15.31 -12.28 2.61
C ASN A 8 -14.03 -13.13 2.50
N ILE A 9 -13.45 -13.17 1.30
CA ILE A 9 -12.17 -13.83 1.05
C ILE A 9 -11.11 -12.87 1.61
N PRO A 10 -10.27 -13.29 2.58
CA PRO A 10 -9.22 -12.43 3.09
C PRO A 10 -8.26 -12.07 1.94
N GLN A 11 -8.23 -10.80 1.55
CA GLN A 11 -7.24 -10.31 0.60
C GLN A 11 -5.91 -10.14 1.33
N VAL A 12 -4.92 -10.94 0.92
CA VAL A 12 -3.55 -10.85 1.44
C VAL A 12 -2.81 -9.81 0.60
N ILE A 13 -2.28 -8.79 1.26
CA ILE A 13 -1.37 -7.81 0.65
C ILE A 13 0.05 -8.18 1.08
N LEU A 14 0.91 -8.47 0.11
CA LEU A 14 2.32 -8.78 0.35
C LEU A 14 3.15 -7.51 0.47
N ALA A 15 4.36 -7.63 1.03
CA ALA A 15 5.28 -6.50 1.10
C ALA A 15 5.78 -6.15 -0.32
N PRO A 16 5.62 -4.89 -0.79
CA PRO A 16 6.07 -4.47 -2.11
C PRO A 16 7.59 -4.25 -2.20
N LEU A 17 8.31 -4.24 -1.07
CA LEU A 17 9.75 -4.08 -1.00
C LEU A 17 10.32 -4.64 0.32
N THR A 18 11.62 -4.92 0.35
CA THR A 18 12.32 -5.35 1.57
C THR A 18 12.54 -4.17 2.50
N GLY A 19 12.15 -4.28 3.76
CA GLY A 19 12.36 -3.19 4.72
C GLY A 19 11.68 -3.37 6.07
N LYS A 20 11.67 -2.31 6.86
CA LYS A 20 11.00 -2.24 8.16
C LYS A 20 9.64 -1.56 8.01
N ALA A 21 8.57 -2.29 8.33
CA ALA A 21 7.24 -1.70 8.44
C ALA A 21 7.15 -0.75 9.66
N VAL A 22 6.58 0.43 9.45
CA VAL A 22 6.36 1.48 10.46
C VAL A 22 4.93 2.05 10.29
N PRO A 23 4.31 2.53 11.38
CA PRO A 23 3.00 3.16 11.29
C PRO A 23 3.08 4.46 10.47
N LEU A 24 1.98 4.81 9.79
CA LEU A 24 1.91 6.06 9.01
C LEU A 24 2.20 7.32 9.85
N SER A 25 1.93 7.29 11.16
CA SER A 25 2.25 8.39 12.09
C SER A 25 3.74 8.72 12.22
N GLU A 26 4.64 7.82 11.81
CA GLU A 26 6.09 8.05 11.79
C GLU A 26 6.58 8.68 10.48
N VAL A 27 5.70 8.83 9.48
CA VAL A 27 6.05 9.46 8.20
C VAL A 27 6.03 10.99 8.36
N PRO A 28 7.12 11.71 8.01
CA PRO A 28 7.23 13.16 8.21
C PRO A 28 6.48 13.97 7.12
N ASP A 29 5.30 13.52 6.72
CA ASP A 29 4.42 14.19 5.76
C ASP A 29 2.96 14.03 6.23
N SER A 30 2.22 15.13 6.31
CA SER A 30 0.85 15.16 6.85
C SER A 30 -0.14 14.39 5.98
N VAL A 31 0.07 14.32 4.66
CA VAL A 31 -0.81 13.58 3.75
C VAL A 31 -0.88 12.11 4.13
N PHE A 32 0.26 11.53 4.54
CA PHE A 32 0.35 10.15 5.02
C PHE A 32 0.08 10.00 6.51
N SER A 33 0.71 10.81 7.36
CA SER A 33 0.61 10.67 8.82
C SER A 33 -0.79 10.97 9.37
N GLU A 34 -1.56 11.83 8.70
CA GLU A 34 -2.97 12.09 9.01
C GLU A 34 -3.94 11.18 8.25
N LYS A 35 -3.41 10.22 7.46
CA LYS A 35 -4.20 9.25 6.69
C LYS A 35 -5.18 9.88 5.70
N VAL A 36 -4.82 11.03 5.11
CA VAL A 36 -5.69 11.80 4.20
C VAL A 36 -6.10 10.96 2.99
N LEU A 37 -5.18 10.13 2.47
CA LEU A 37 -5.42 9.25 1.32
C LEU A 37 -6.07 7.90 1.70
N GLY A 38 -6.13 7.58 2.99
CA GLY A 38 -6.59 6.30 3.51
C GLY A 38 -5.64 5.69 4.53
N ASP A 39 -6.07 4.57 5.11
CA ASP A 39 -5.26 3.81 6.06
C ASP A 39 -4.23 2.92 5.35
N GLY A 40 -3.18 2.53 6.08
CA GLY A 40 -2.11 1.72 5.52
C GLY A 40 -0.89 1.61 6.43
N VAL A 41 0.24 1.28 5.81
CA VAL A 41 1.54 1.09 6.47
C VAL A 41 2.64 1.70 5.60
N ALA A 42 3.66 2.26 6.24
CA ALA A 42 4.87 2.71 5.55
C ALA A 42 5.99 1.68 5.73
N ILE A 43 6.91 1.60 4.77
CA ILE A 43 8.07 0.70 4.85
C ILE A 43 9.33 1.52 4.64
N ILE A 44 10.26 1.47 5.59
CA ILE A 44 11.61 2.01 5.43
C ILE A 44 12.42 0.99 4.62
N PRO A 45 12.80 1.30 3.36
CA PRO A 45 13.42 0.33 2.46
C PRO A 45 14.83 -0.06 2.94
N ALA A 46 15.14 -1.35 2.84
CA ALA A 46 16.49 -1.90 3.02
C ALA A 46 17.25 -2.01 1.69
N ASP A 47 16.52 -2.09 0.57
CA ASP A 47 17.04 -2.11 -0.79
C ASP A 47 16.14 -1.28 -1.73
N GLY A 48 16.53 -1.13 -3.00
CA GLY A 48 15.78 -0.35 -3.99
C GLY A 48 14.84 -1.15 -4.89
N LYS A 49 14.59 -2.43 -4.60
CA LYS A 49 13.78 -3.29 -5.47
C LYS A 49 12.32 -3.24 -5.03
N ILE A 50 11.46 -2.80 -5.95
CA ILE A 50 10.00 -2.76 -5.77
C ILE A 50 9.36 -3.87 -6.61
N VAL A 51 8.41 -4.59 -6.04
CA VAL A 51 7.63 -5.67 -6.67
C VAL A 51 6.13 -5.45 -6.43
N SER A 52 5.29 -6.17 -7.17
CA SER A 52 3.84 -6.08 -6.98
C SER A 52 3.43 -6.71 -5.63
N PRO A 53 2.63 -6.04 -4.80
CA PRO A 53 2.12 -6.60 -3.55
C PRO A 53 0.90 -7.53 -3.75
N VAL A 54 0.31 -7.52 -4.96
CA VAL A 54 -0.91 -8.23 -5.32
C VAL A 54 -0.88 -8.68 -6.78
N ASP A 55 -1.75 -9.62 -7.14
CA ASP A 55 -2.07 -9.91 -8.54
C ASP A 55 -3.03 -8.83 -9.07
N GLY A 56 -2.71 -8.23 -10.22
CA GLY A 56 -3.53 -7.16 -10.80
C GLY A 56 -2.90 -6.53 -12.04
N GLU A 57 -3.50 -5.43 -12.48
CA GLU A 57 -3.02 -4.60 -13.58
C GLU A 57 -2.53 -3.25 -13.05
N ILE A 58 -1.42 -2.76 -13.60
CA ILE A 58 -0.89 -1.43 -13.26
C ILE A 58 -1.81 -0.38 -13.88
N SER A 59 -2.47 0.42 -13.06
CA SER A 59 -3.38 1.47 -13.52
C SER A 59 -2.65 2.76 -13.92
N THR A 60 -1.65 3.16 -13.14
CA THR A 60 -0.94 4.44 -13.32
C THR A 60 0.51 4.31 -12.84
N VAL A 61 1.43 5.01 -13.50
CA VAL A 61 2.82 5.18 -13.06
C VAL A 61 3.14 6.68 -13.09
N ALA A 62 3.63 7.25 -11.99
CA ALA A 62 4.07 8.65 -11.98
C ALA A 62 5.29 8.87 -12.87
N GLU A 63 5.30 10.00 -13.59
CA GLU A 63 6.40 10.37 -14.50
C GLU A 63 7.74 10.53 -13.78
N THR A 64 7.72 11.05 -12.55
CA THR A 64 8.90 11.21 -11.69
C THR A 64 9.42 9.90 -11.11
N ARG A 65 8.71 8.78 -11.31
CA ARG A 65 8.95 7.46 -10.68
C ARG A 65 8.89 7.45 -9.14
N TYR A 66 8.57 8.58 -8.53
CA TYR A 66 8.20 8.75 -7.13
C TYR A 66 6.75 9.23 -7.11
N LEU A 67 5.88 8.48 -6.46
CA LEU A 67 4.58 9.00 -6.09
C LEU A 67 4.81 9.73 -4.76
N LEU A 68 4.54 11.05 -4.77
CA LEU A 68 4.58 11.89 -3.57
C LEU A 68 3.75 11.24 -2.47
#